data_AF-A0AA35SF28-F1
#
_entry.id   AF-A0AA35SF28-F1
#
_cell.length_a   1.000
_cell.length_b   1.000
_cell.length_c   1.000
_cell.angle_alpha   90.00
_cell.angle_beta   90.00
_cell.angle_gamma   90.00
#
_symmetry.space_group_name_H-M   'P 1'
#
loop_
_entity.id
_entity.type
_entity.pdbx_description
1 polymer ?
#
loop_
_entity_poly.entity_id
_entity_poly.type
_entity_poly.pdbx_seq_one_letter_code
_entity_poly.pdbx_strand_id
1 'polypeptide(L)'
;MALVIIIPLIVIGIVGTAGYLIYRFLIYDMMCSRTVEKTLREYSIAKTQSQIVREYHHSRGNDMSEREARVMAKHYRQHEPDQFLAMYEATRDRLKSDKGE
;
A
#
# COMPACT_ATOMS: atom_id res chain seq x y z
N MET A 1 27.49 -7.19 40.99
CA MET A 1 26.95 -5.81 40.91
C MET A 1 26.72 -5.41 39.45
N ALA A 2 27.75 -5.30 38.61
CA ALA A 2 27.62 -4.85 37.21
C ALA A 2 26.66 -5.69 36.34
N LEU A 3 26.73 -7.03 36.42
CA LEU A 3 25.88 -7.95 35.66
C LEU A 3 24.36 -7.77 35.94
N VAL A 4 24.01 -7.37 37.17
CA VAL A 4 22.62 -7.15 37.58
C VAL A 4 22.01 -5.92 36.91
N ILE A 5 22.85 -4.96 36.49
CA ILE A 5 22.43 -3.72 35.81
C ILE A 5 22.49 -3.91 34.28
N ILE A 6 23.44 -4.69 33.78
CA ILE A 6 23.65 -4.89 32.34
C ILE A 6 22.52 -5.71 31.71
N ILE A 7 22.08 -6.79 32.36
CA ILE A 7 21.03 -7.67 31.83
C ILE A 7 19.72 -6.91 31.56
N PRO A 8 19.14 -6.12 32.51
CA PRO A 8 17.89 -5.41 32.24
C PRO A 8 18.05 -4.32 31.16
N LEU A 9 19.20 -3.66 31.06
CA LEU A 9 19.45 -2.68 29.99
C LEU A 9 19.44 -3.33 28.60
N ILE A 10 20.04 -4.50 28.46
CA ILE A 10 20.04 -5.25 27.20
C ILE A 10 18.60 -5.69 26.86
N VAL A 11 17.83 -6.17 27.84
CA VAL A 11 16.44 -6.57 27.62
C VAL A 11 15.58 -5.38 27.15
N ILE A 12 15.72 -4.22 27.79
CA ILE A 12 15.01 -2.99 27.38
C ILE A 12 15.43 -2.58 25.95
N GLY A 13 16.72 -2.66 25.64
CA GLY A 13 17.22 -2.37 24.29
C GLY A 13 16.60 -3.29 23.24
N ILE A 14 16.57 -4.60 23.49
CA ILE A 14 15.96 -5.58 22.57
C ILE A 14 14.46 -5.32 22.40
N VAL A 15 13.72 -5.13 23.51
CA VAL A 15 12.27 -4.90 23.46
C VAL A 15 11.92 -3.58 22.76
N GLY A 16 12.65 -2.50 23.04
CA GLY A 16 12.46 -1.21 22.38
C GLY A 16 12.72 -1.29 20.87
N THR A 17 13.80 -1.96 20.48
CA THR A 17 14.15 -2.12 19.06
C THR A 17 13.14 -3.01 18.33
N ALA A 18 12.76 -4.14 18.93
CA ALA A 18 11.76 -5.05 18.37
C ALA A 18 10.39 -4.36 18.25
N GLY A 19 9.97 -3.61 19.27
CA GLY A 19 8.73 -2.83 19.26
C GLY A 19 8.72 -1.77 18.16
N TYR A 20 9.84 -1.04 17.98
CA TYR A 20 9.97 -0.06 16.92
C TYR A 20 9.89 -0.69 15.52
N LEU A 21 10.55 -1.83 15.30
CA LEU A 21 10.49 -2.53 14.02
C LEU A 21 9.06 -3.02 13.73
N ILE A 22 8.37 -3.60 14.70
CA ILE A 22 6.96 -4.03 14.55
C ILE A 22 6.07 -2.83 14.19
N TYR A 23 6.21 -1.71 14.91
CA TYR A 23 5.45 -0.50 14.64
C TYR A 23 5.70 0.02 13.22
N ARG A 24 6.97 0.13 12.82
CA ARG A 24 7.33 0.72 11.52
C ARG A 24 7.03 -0.18 10.33
N PHE A 25 7.15 -1.50 10.46
CA PHE A 25 6.94 -2.42 9.33
C PHE A 25 5.52 -2.94 9.22
N LEU A 26 4.81 -3.17 10.34
CA LEU A 26 3.47 -3.74 10.31
C LEU A 26 2.38 -2.69 10.52
N ILE A 27 2.45 -1.94 11.63
CA ILE A 27 1.39 -1.01 11.99
C ILE A 27 1.36 0.16 11.00
N TYR A 28 2.51 0.73 10.67
CA TYR A 28 2.59 1.83 9.71
C TYR A 28 2.11 1.43 8.30
N ASP A 29 2.56 0.28 7.77
CA ASP A 29 2.14 -0.23 6.46
C ASP A 29 0.63 -0.52 6.41
N MET A 30 0.08 -1.08 7.49
CA MET A 30 -1.36 -1.34 7.63
C MET A 30 -2.18 -0.04 7.70
N MET A 31 -1.73 0.93 8.50
CA MET A 31 -2.41 2.22 8.64
C MET A 31 -2.40 3.00 7.33
N CYS A 32 -1.25 3.06 6.63
CA CYS A 32 -1.18 3.64 5.30
C CYS A 32 -2.15 2.96 4.34
N SER A 33 -2.24 1.63 4.35
CA SER A 33 -3.15 0.88 3.47
C SER A 33 -4.62 1.21 3.74
N ARG A 34 -5.02 1.27 5.01
CA ARG A 34 -6.38 1.65 5.41
C ARG A 34 -6.72 3.10 5.06
N THR A 35 -5.78 4.02 5.24
CA THR A 35 -5.99 5.44 4.91
C THR A 35 -6.21 5.60 3.42
N VAL A 36 -5.38 4.97 2.59
CA VAL A 36 -5.52 5.02 1.14
C VAL A 36 -6.84 4.39 0.69
N GLU A 37 -7.23 3.24 1.24
CA GLU A 37 -8.52 2.62 0.94
C GLU A 37 -9.72 3.53 1.33
N LYS A 38 -9.66 4.19 2.49
CA LYS A 38 -10.67 5.18 2.88
C LYS A 38 -10.74 6.36 1.92
N THR A 39 -9.59 6.90 1.51
CA THR A 39 -9.53 7.99 0.53
C THR A 39 -10.12 7.55 -0.81
N LEU A 40 -9.76 6.37 -1.33
CA LEU A 40 -10.37 5.85 -2.57
C LEU A 40 -11.90 5.70 -2.45
N ARG A 41 -12.39 5.25 -1.30
CA ARG A 41 -13.83 5.10 -1.02
C ARG A 41 -14.55 6.45 -0.92
N GLU A 42 -13.91 7.46 -0.35
CA GLU A 42 -14.42 8.83 -0.23
C GLU A 42 -14.52 9.52 -1.61
N TYR A 43 -13.59 9.22 -2.52
CA TYR A 43 -13.67 9.61 -3.94
C TYR A 43 -14.64 8.75 -4.78
N SER A 44 -15.53 7.98 -4.15
CA SER A 44 -16.60 7.19 -4.80
C SER A 44 -16.12 5.99 -5.64
N ILE A 45 -14.93 5.47 -5.34
CA ILE A 45 -14.33 4.38 -6.12
C ILE A 45 -14.46 3.11 -5.32
N ALA A 46 -15.41 2.28 -5.72
CA ALA A 46 -15.65 0.98 -5.10
C ALA A 46 -14.53 -0.04 -5.39
N LYS A 47 -13.52 0.31 -6.20
CA LYS A 47 -12.44 -0.58 -6.63
C LYS A 47 -11.19 -0.42 -5.76
N THR A 48 -10.62 -1.54 -5.32
CA THR A 48 -9.36 -1.56 -4.57
C THR A 48 -8.19 -1.15 -5.47
N GLN A 49 -7.10 -0.61 -4.91
CA GLN A 49 -5.90 -0.23 -5.70
C GLN A 49 -5.38 -1.37 -6.61
N SER A 50 -5.41 -2.61 -6.12
CA SER A 50 -5.04 -3.80 -6.90
C SER A 50 -5.99 -4.07 -8.06
N GLN A 51 -7.27 -3.77 -7.93
CA GLN A 51 -8.25 -3.92 -9.01
C GLN A 51 -8.02 -2.88 -10.10
N ILE A 52 -7.69 -1.63 -9.72
CA ILE A 52 -7.37 -0.56 -10.68
C ILE A 52 -6.12 -0.91 -11.49
N VAL A 53 -5.08 -1.42 -10.81
CA VAL A 53 -3.85 -1.90 -11.47
C VAL A 53 -4.13 -3.07 -12.40
N ARG A 54 -4.91 -4.05 -11.96
CA ARG A 54 -5.30 -5.20 -12.78
C ARG A 54 -6.07 -4.77 -14.03
N GLU A 55 -7.03 -3.86 -13.88
CA GLU A 55 -7.86 -3.36 -14.98
C GLU A 55 -7.06 -2.53 -15.98
N TYR A 56 -6.14 -1.70 -15.50
CA TYR A 56 -5.23 -0.95 -16.38
C TYR A 56 -4.36 -1.89 -17.23
N HIS A 57 -3.74 -2.91 -16.63
CA HIS A 57 -2.92 -3.88 -17.36
C HIS A 57 -3.75 -4.76 -18.30
N HIS A 58 -4.95 -5.18 -17.88
CA HIS A 58 -5.89 -5.92 -18.73
C HIS A 58 -6.32 -5.09 -19.94
N SER A 59 -6.59 -3.78 -19.78
CA SER A 59 -6.91 -2.87 -20.89
C SER A 59 -5.76 -2.66 -21.89
N ARG A 60 -4.52 -3.02 -21.48
CA ARG A 60 -3.31 -3.00 -22.31
C ARG A 60 -2.95 -4.38 -22.88
N GLY A 61 -3.79 -5.41 -22.67
CA GLY A 61 -3.57 -6.77 -23.16
C GLY A 61 -2.68 -7.64 -22.27
N ASN A 62 -2.38 -7.20 -21.05
CA ASN A 62 -1.63 -7.97 -20.06
C ASN A 62 -2.57 -8.46 -18.94
N ASP A 63 -2.89 -9.75 -18.96
CA ASP A 63 -3.62 -10.39 -17.87
C ASP A 63 -2.70 -10.57 -16.67
N MET A 64 -2.96 -9.80 -15.62
CA MET A 64 -2.16 -9.83 -14.39
C MET A 64 -2.96 -10.49 -13.26
N SER A 65 -2.31 -11.39 -12.53
CA SER A 65 -2.93 -12.07 -11.39
C SER A 65 -3.24 -11.07 -10.26
N GLU A 66 -4.26 -11.34 -9.46
CA GLU A 66 -4.65 -10.47 -8.33
C GLU A 66 -3.51 -10.28 -7.32
N ARG A 67 -2.68 -11.31 -7.15
CA ARG A 67 -1.49 -11.27 -6.28
C ARG A 67 -0.42 -10.33 -6.85
N GLU A 68 -0.19 -10.39 -8.15
CA GLU A 68 0.77 -9.51 -8.85
C GLU A 68 0.29 -8.06 -8.84
N ALA A 69 -1.00 -7.83 -9.06
CA ALA A 69 -1.58 -6.49 -8.97
C ALA A 69 -1.46 -5.89 -7.56
N ARG A 70 -1.57 -6.70 -6.50
CA ARG A 70 -1.29 -6.25 -5.12
C ARG A 70 0.17 -5.88 -4.91
N VAL A 71 1.11 -6.71 -5.40
CA VAL A 71 2.55 -6.45 -5.28
C VAL A 71 2.91 -5.17 -6.03
N MET A 72 2.40 -5.02 -7.25
CA MET A 72 2.63 -3.85 -8.09
C MET A 72 2.03 -2.58 -7.48
N ALA A 73 0.80 -2.65 -6.95
CA ALA A 73 0.19 -1.53 -6.22
C ALA A 73 1.02 -1.12 -5.00
N LYS A 74 1.60 -2.09 -4.26
CA LYS A 74 2.50 -1.80 -3.15
C LYS A 74 3.80 -1.15 -3.64
N HIS A 75 4.38 -1.66 -4.72
CA HIS A 75 5.60 -1.10 -5.32
C HIS A 75 5.40 0.36 -5.73
N TYR A 76 4.33 0.66 -6.46
CA TYR A 76 4.02 2.03 -6.86
C TYR A 76 3.83 2.98 -5.66
N ARG A 77 3.20 2.52 -4.57
CA ARG A 77 3.06 3.34 -3.35
C ARG A 77 4.39 3.65 -2.66
N GLN A 78 5.37 2.76 -2.77
CA GLN A 78 6.64 2.87 -2.06
C GLN A 78 7.73 3.57 -2.87
N HIS A 79 7.68 3.45 -4.21
CA HIS A 79 8.75 3.90 -5.08
C HIS A 79 8.30 4.92 -6.13
N GLU A 80 7.06 4.84 -6.63
CA GLU A 80 6.61 5.62 -7.80
C GLU A 80 5.14 6.09 -7.64
N PRO A 81 4.86 6.97 -6.65
CA PRO A 81 3.49 7.40 -6.36
C PRO A 81 2.86 8.18 -7.52
N ASP A 82 3.65 8.94 -8.28
CA ASP A 82 3.18 9.75 -9.41
C ASP A 82 2.69 8.87 -10.57
N GLN A 83 3.36 7.74 -10.80
CA GLN A 83 2.97 6.78 -11.83
C GLN A 83 1.65 6.08 -11.47
N PHE A 84 1.41 5.81 -10.18
CA PHE A 84 0.11 5.31 -9.71
C PHE A 84 -1.01 6.34 -9.97
N LEU A 85 -0.75 7.61 -9.70
CA LEU A 85 -1.73 8.69 -9.92
C LEU A 85 -2.06 8.85 -11.41
N ALA A 86 -1.06 8.86 -12.28
CA ALA A 86 -1.28 8.95 -13.74
C ALA A 86 -2.06 7.75 -14.29
N MET A 87 -1.73 6.54 -13.82
CA MET A 87 -2.47 5.32 -14.17
C MET A 87 -3.93 5.41 -13.72
N TYR A 88 -4.14 5.86 -12.50
CA TYR A 88 -5.45 6.05 -11.91
C TYR A 88 -6.30 7.09 -12.66
N GLU A 89 -5.71 8.24 -13.04
CA GLU A 89 -6.38 9.25 -13.86
C GLU A 89 -6.80 8.70 -15.22
N ALA A 90 -5.92 7.97 -15.89
CA ALA A 90 -6.22 7.32 -17.17
C ALA A 90 -7.38 6.31 -17.08
N THR A 91 -7.42 5.51 -16.01
CA THR A 91 -8.52 4.58 -15.75
C THR A 91 -9.82 5.31 -15.42
N ARG A 92 -9.76 6.38 -14.61
CA ARG A 92 -10.94 7.21 -14.26
C ARG A 92 -11.54 7.89 -15.49
N ASP A 93 -10.70 8.45 -16.36
CA ASP A 93 -11.16 9.19 -17.52
C ASP A 93 -11.79 8.25 -18.57
N ARG A 94 -11.28 7.03 -18.70
CA ARG A 94 -11.95 5.95 -19.47
C ARG A 94 -13.33 5.60 -18.90
N LEU A 95 -13.44 5.42 -17.58
CA LEU A 95 -14.74 5.11 -16.93
C LEU A 95 -15.76 6.25 -17.08
N LYS A 96 -15.31 7.51 -17.15
CA LYS A 96 -16.19 8.65 -17.44
C LYS A 96 -16.63 8.67 -18.89
N SER A 97 -15.74 8.34 -19.83
CA SER A 97 -16.08 8.23 -21.25
C SER A 97 -17.12 7.13 -21.51
N ASP A 98 -16.97 5.98 -20.86
CA ASP A 98 -17.86 4.81 -21.03
C ASP A 98 -19.25 5.01 -20.40
N LYS A 99 -19.37 5.88 -19.38
CA LYS A 99 -20.65 6.26 -18.76
C LYS A 99 -21.33 7.47 -19.43
N GLY A 100 -20.64 8.10 -20.39
CA GLY A 100 -21.09 9.30 -21.09
C GLY A 100 -21.72 9.03 -22.46
N GLU A 101 -21.88 7.76 -22.85
CA GLU A 101 -22.55 7.30 -24.06
C GLU A 101 -23.90 6.64 -23.73
#